data_AF-A0A1I7IY78-F1
#
_entry.id   AF-A0A1I7IY78-F1
#
_cell.length_a   1.000
_cell.length_b   1.000
_cell.length_c   1.000
_cell.angle_alpha   90.00
_cell.angle_beta   90.00
_cell.angle_gamma   90.00
#
_symmetry.space_group_name_H-M   'P 1'
#
loop_
_entity.id
_entity.type
_entity.pdbx_description
1 polymer ?
#
loop_
_entity_poly.entity_id
_entity_poly.type
_entity_poly.pdbx_seq_one_letter_code
_entity_poly.pdbx_strand_id
1 'polypeptide(L)'
;MVTEGQEGLLVNSGDIVGLAHALARLLAAPSLRRAFGERGRHKIESRFSIKVLQPQLEQLWIDSGVSGPELEPEPVMQRGEVHAPEIQPKV
;
A
#
# COMPACT_ATOMS: atom_id res chain seq x y z
N MET A 1 1.54 5.30 -8.16
CA MET A 1 1.03 6.50 -8.87
C MET A 1 0.06 6.07 -9.96
N VAL A 2 -1.05 6.78 -10.15
CA VAL A 2 -2.06 6.54 -11.22
C VAL A 2 -1.68 7.32 -12.47
N THR A 3 -1.96 6.76 -13.66
CA THR A 3 -1.70 7.40 -14.96
C THR A 3 -3.01 7.68 -15.68
N GLU A 4 -3.16 8.91 -16.20
CA GLU A 4 -4.36 9.34 -16.95
C GLU A 4 -4.70 8.36 -18.08
N GLY A 5 -5.96 7.92 -18.13
CA GLY A 5 -6.50 7.03 -19.14
C GLY A 5 -6.03 5.57 -19.05
N GLN A 6 -4.99 5.26 -18.26
CA GLN A 6 -4.54 3.89 -18.07
C GLN A 6 -5.30 3.20 -16.94
N GLU A 7 -5.04 3.50 -15.68
CA GLU A 7 -5.74 2.84 -14.57
C GLU A 7 -6.89 3.67 -14.00
N GLY A 8 -7.02 4.92 -14.44
CA GLY A 8 -8.02 5.84 -13.94
C GLY A 8 -8.08 7.15 -14.72
N LEU A 9 -8.90 8.07 -14.20
CA LEU A 9 -8.99 9.46 -14.67
C LEU A 9 -8.45 10.35 -13.56
N LEU A 10 -7.61 11.29 -13.94
CA LEU A 10 -7.08 12.33 -13.08
C LEU A 10 -7.99 13.55 -13.18
N VAL A 11 -8.23 14.18 -12.03
CA VAL A 11 -9.03 15.39 -11.90
C VAL A 11 -8.21 16.38 -11.07
N ASN A 12 -8.25 17.65 -11.46
CA ASN A 12 -7.56 18.70 -10.72
C ASN A 12 -8.19 18.87 -9.33
N SER A 13 -7.36 19.18 -8.34
CA SER A 13 -7.86 19.48 -7.00
C SER A 13 -8.82 20.67 -7.03
N GLY A 14 -9.98 20.54 -6.38
CA GLY A 14 -11.03 21.57 -6.38
C GLY A 14 -11.96 21.58 -7.60
N ASP A 15 -11.67 20.79 -8.64
CA ASP A 15 -12.52 20.72 -9.84
C ASP A 15 -13.72 19.77 -9.65
N ILE A 16 -14.77 20.30 -9.01
CA ILE A 16 -16.02 19.57 -8.74
C ILE A 16 -16.70 19.12 -10.05
N VAL A 17 -16.70 19.98 -11.07
CA VAL A 17 -17.34 19.69 -12.36
C VAL A 17 -16.58 18.59 -13.09
N GLY A 18 -15.25 18.65 -13.12
CA GLY A 18 -14.39 17.62 -13.67
C GLY A 18 -14.59 16.27 -12.98
N LEU A 19 -14.71 16.25 -11.65
CA LEU A 19 -14.99 15.02 -10.90
C LEU A 19 -16.36 14.44 -11.28
N ALA A 20 -17.41 15.27 -11.34
CA ALA A 20 -18.74 14.83 -11.74
C ALA A 20 -18.74 14.22 -13.14
N HIS A 21 -18.06 14.84 -14.10
CA HIS A 21 -17.92 14.31 -15.46
C HIS A 21 -17.14 12.99 -15.51
N ALA A 22 -16.03 12.87 -14.77
CA ALA A 22 -15.25 11.64 -14.71
C ALA A 22 -16.08 10.47 -14.16
N LEU A 23 -16.82 10.70 -13.08
CA LEU A 23 -17.73 9.71 -12.49
C LEU A 23 -18.86 9.33 -13.45
N ALA A 24 -19.52 10.31 -14.07
CA ALA A 24 -20.58 10.07 -15.05
C ALA A 24 -20.08 9.19 -16.22
N ARG A 25 -18.87 9.47 -16.73
CA ARG A 25 -18.25 8.67 -17.79
C ARG A 25 -18.04 7.21 -17.37
N LEU A 26 -17.57 6.97 -16.15
CA LEU A 26 -17.36 5.61 -15.63
C LEU A 26 -18.67 4.87 -15.34
N LEU A 27 -19.73 5.58 -14.94
CA LEU A 27 -21.05 5.01 -14.77
C LEU A 27 -21.66 4.60 -16.11
N ALA A 28 -21.55 5.45 -17.12
CA ALA A 28 -22.06 5.21 -18.47
C ALA A 28 -21.29 4.13 -19.26
N ALA A 29 -20.02 3.85 -18.91
CA ALA A 29 -19.17 2.89 -19.63
C ALA A 29 -18.70 1.72 -18.73
N PRO A 30 -19.51 0.66 -18.54
CA PRO A 30 -19.15 -0.49 -17.71
C PRO A 30 -17.87 -1.22 -18.11
N SER A 31 -17.60 -1.33 -19.42
CA SER A 31 -16.38 -1.95 -19.95
C SER A 31 -15.13 -1.16 -19.57
N LEU A 32 -15.19 0.18 -19.70
CA LEU A 32 -14.10 1.08 -19.32
C LEU A 32 -13.78 0.96 -17.83
N ARG A 33 -14.81 0.99 -16.98
CA ARG A 33 -14.66 0.84 -15.52
C ARG A 33 -14.02 -0.49 -15.14
N ARG A 34 -14.43 -1.60 -15.78
CA ARG A 34 -13.82 -2.92 -15.54
C ARG A 34 -12.36 -2.94 -15.97
N ALA A 35 -12.06 -2.45 -17.18
CA ALA A 35 -10.70 -2.41 -17.71
C ALA A 35 -9.76 -1.56 -16.83
N PHE A 36 -10.24 -0.42 -16.32
CA PHE A 36 -9.48 0.41 -15.39
C PHE A 36 -9.19 -0.32 -14.08
N GLY A 37 -10.21 -0.96 -13.49
CA GLY A 37 -10.04 -1.75 -12.27
C GLY A 37 -9.06 -2.90 -12.42
N GLU A 38 -9.12 -3.63 -13.54
CA GLU A 38 -8.19 -4.73 -13.86
C GLU A 38 -6.75 -4.23 -14.01
N ARG A 39 -6.52 -3.17 -14.78
CA ARG A 39 -5.18 -2.59 -14.93
C ARG A 39 -4.64 -2.01 -13.62
N GLY A 40 -5.50 -1.35 -12.85
CA GLY A 40 -5.17 -0.85 -11.51
C GLY A 40 -4.73 -1.98 -10.57
N ARG A 41 -5.51 -3.08 -10.51
CA ARG A 41 -5.17 -4.26 -9.70
C ARG A 41 -3.85 -4.87 -10.13
N HIS A 42 -3.69 -5.13 -11.43
CA HIS A 42 -2.45 -5.69 -11.97
C HIS A 42 -1.22 -4.83 -11.61
N LYS A 43 -1.33 -3.49 -11.69
CA LYS A 43 -0.24 -2.58 -11.33
C LYS A 43 0.15 -2.65 -9.85
N ILE A 44 -0.83 -2.75 -8.96
CA ILE A 44 -0.56 -2.91 -7.52
C ILE A 44 0.12 -4.24 -7.25
N GLU A 45 -0.44 -5.34 -7.76
CA GLU A 45 0.08 -6.69 -7.53
C GLU A 45 1.51 -6.85 -8.05
N SER A 46 1.79 -6.33 -9.24
CA SER A 46 3.09 -6.47 -9.91
C SER A 46 4.19 -5.52 -9.44
N ARG A 47 3.85 -4.37 -8.82
CA ARG A 47 4.84 -3.33 -8.53
C ARG A 47 4.85 -2.82 -7.09
N PHE A 48 3.72 -2.86 -6.40
CA PHE A 48 3.55 -2.18 -5.11
C PHE A 48 3.07 -3.12 -4.00
N SER A 49 2.98 -4.42 -4.26
CA SER A 49 2.62 -5.41 -3.26
C SER A 49 3.79 -5.70 -2.32
N ILE A 50 3.50 -6.12 -1.08
CA ILE A 50 4.54 -6.47 -0.11
C ILE A 50 5.46 -7.59 -0.65
N LYS A 51 4.88 -8.55 -1.38
CA LYS A 51 5.62 -9.64 -2.04
C LYS A 51 6.68 -9.12 -3.02
N VAL A 52 6.41 -7.98 -3.66
CA VAL A 52 7.33 -7.34 -4.61
C VAL A 52 8.31 -6.41 -3.90
N LEU A 53 7.82 -5.62 -2.94
CA LEU A 53 8.62 -4.58 -2.28
C LEU A 53 9.55 -5.12 -1.20
N GLN A 54 9.16 -6.16 -0.46
CA GLN A 54 9.96 -6.74 0.62
C GLN A 54 11.39 -7.10 0.19
N PRO A 55 11.62 -7.94 -0.84
CA PRO A 55 12.98 -8.31 -1.22
C PRO A 55 13.79 -7.11 -1.73
N GLN A 56 13.15 -6.15 -2.41
CA GLN A 56 13.83 -4.93 -2.88
C GLN A 56 14.32 -4.07 -1.71
N LEU A 57 13.49 -3.99 -0.68
CA LEU A 57 13.77 -3.22 0.51
C LEU A 57 14.84 -3.90 1.37
N GLU A 58 14.81 -5.23 1.51
CA GLU A 58 15.87 -6.02 2.15
C GLU A 58 17.22 -5.82 1.45
N GLN A 59 17.25 -5.85 0.11
CA GLN A 59 18.47 -5.57 -0.65
C GLN A 59 18.99 -4.16 -0.41
N LEU A 60 18.11 -3.16 -0.37
CA LEU A 60 18.52 -1.78 -0.07
C LEU A 60 19.20 -1.66 1.30
N TRP A 61 18.70 -2.37 2.32
CA TRP A 61 19.35 -2.40 3.64
C TRP A 61 20.73 -3.04 3.60
N ILE A 62 20.86 -4.19 2.93
CA ILE A 62 22.15 -4.88 2.74
C ILE A 62 23.15 -3.96 2.03
N ASP A 63 22.73 -3.36 0.91
CA ASP A 63 23.57 -2.47 0.10
C ASP A 63 23.98 -1.20 0.85
N SER A 64 23.14 -0.71 1.75
CA SER A 64 23.43 0.47 2.56
C SER A 64 24.48 0.24 3.65
N GLY A 65 24.85 -1.02 3.93
CA GLY A 65 25.78 -1.37 5.01
C GLY A 65 25.21 -1.13 6.41
N VAL A 66 23.92 -0.83 6.52
CA VAL A 66 23.21 -0.71 7.80
C VAL A 66 22.96 -2.14 8.31
N SER A 67 23.85 -2.62 9.17
CA SER A 67 23.53 -3.74 10.04
C SER A 67 22.43 -3.28 10.99
N GLY A 68 21.26 -3.92 10.93
CA GLY A 68 20.28 -3.76 12.00
C GLY A 68 20.92 -4.11 13.35
N PRO A 69 20.40 -3.60 14.48
CA PRO A 69 20.74 -4.23 15.76
C PRO A 69 20.53 -5.73 15.60
N GLU A 70 21.43 -6.54 16.17
CA GLU A 70 21.24 -7.98 16.24
C GLU A 70 19.89 -8.20 16.93
N LEU A 71 18.85 -8.42 16.13
CA LEU A 71 17.52 -8.69 16.62
C LEU A 71 17.62 -10.09 17.19
N GLU A 72 17.96 -10.16 18.47
CA GLU A 72 17.66 -11.33 19.30
C GLU A 72 16.25 -11.77 18.90
N PRO A 73 16.06 -13.03 18.47
CA PRO A 73 14.81 -13.47 17.88
C PRO A 73 13.69 -13.13 18.86
N GLU A 74 12.81 -12.21 18.47
CA GLU A 74 11.63 -11.84 19.24
C GLU A 74 10.95 -13.15 19.66
N PRO A 75 10.70 -13.37 20.96
CA PRO A 75 10.09 -14.60 21.43
C PRO A 75 8.81 -14.78 20.61
N VAL A 76 8.70 -15.92 19.92
CA VAL A 76 7.52 -16.25 19.12
C VAL A 76 6.32 -16.16 20.05
N MET A 77 5.58 -15.06 19.96
CA MET A 77 4.40 -14.81 20.77
C MET A 77 3.37 -15.87 20.37
N GLN A 78 3.35 -16.99 21.12
CA GLN A 78 2.34 -18.00 20.98
C GLN A 78 1.00 -17.31 21.25
N ARG A 79 0.07 -17.47 20.31
CA ARG A 79 -1.25 -16.84 20.35
C ARG A 79 -2.00 -17.37 21.58
N GLY A 80 -1.85 -16.70 22.72
CA GLY A 80 -2.43 -17.16 23.99
C GLY A 80 -2.12 -16.36 25.25
N GLU A 81 -0.98 -15.66 25.36
CA GLU A 81 -0.63 -15.01 26.64
C GLU A 81 -0.57 -13.48 26.49
N VAL A 82 -1.69 -12.84 26.82
CA VAL A 82 -1.73 -11.40 27.07
C VAL A 82 -1.26 -11.18 28.50
N HIS A 83 0.03 -10.91 28.71
CA HIS A 83 0.49 -10.29 29.95
C HIS A 83 0.56 -8.79 29.73
N ALA A 84 -0.41 -8.05 30.29
CA ALA A 84 -0.35 -6.60 30.32
C ALA A 84 0.86 -6.16 31.17
N PRO A 85 1.71 -5.25 30.69
CA PRO A 85 2.83 -4.79 31.51
C PRO A 85 2.29 -3.99 32.70
N GLU A 86 2.56 -4.45 33.92
CA GLU A 86 2.36 -3.68 35.14
C GLU A 86 3.22 -2.41 35.08
N ILE A 87 2.57 -1.26 35.00
CA ILE A 87 3.21 0.05 35.12
C ILE A 87 3.54 0.26 36.59
N GLN A 88 4.81 0.09 36.97
CA GLN A 88 5.27 0.47 38.30
C GLN A 88 5.33 2.01 38.40
N PRO A 89 4.74 2.62 39.44
CA PRO A 89 4.76 4.07 39.59
C PRO A 89 6.17 4.53 39.96
N LYS A 90 6.68 5.53 39.23
CA LYS A 90 7.92 6.24 39.57
C LYS A 90 7.71 7.05 40.85
N VAL A 91 8.51 6.76 41.88
CA VAL A 91 8.72 7.60 43.08
C VAL A 91 9.57 8.81 42.70
#